data_AF-A0AAU3K231-F1
#
_entry.id   AF-A0AAU3K231-F1
#
_cell.length_a   1.000
_cell.length_b   1.000
_cell.length_c   1.000
_cell.angle_alpha   90.00
_cell.angle_beta   90.00
_cell.angle_gamma   90.00
#
_symmetry.space_group_name_H-M   'P 1'
#
loop_
_entity.id
_entity.type
_entity.pdbx_description
1 polymer ?
#
loop_
_entity_poly.entity_id
_entity_poly.type
_entity_poly.pdbx_seq_one_letter_code
_entity_poly.pdbx_strand_id
1 'polypeptide(L)'
;MRTHRSALLLGTLALAAGGVLAGAPSAGATAAESNCNYIPDSARPEVNRGDKGDNVRQVQCLINFYSKYPTYIDVDGDYGQKTAAGIYYVQTCNGTTGGADGIVGPSTWSRLYSPKAACAL
;
A
#
# COMPACT_ATOMS: atom_id res chain seq x y z
N MET A 1 -47.08 -17.75 -1.86
CA MET A 1 -47.90 -17.19 -2.96
C MET A 1 -47.01 -16.21 -3.74
N ARG A 2 -46.90 -16.42 -5.07
CA ARG A 2 -46.74 -15.43 -6.17
C ARG A 2 -45.53 -14.45 -6.08
N THR A 3 -44.62 -14.35 -7.04
CA THR A 3 -44.58 -14.82 -8.45
C THR A 3 -43.17 -14.61 -9.00
N HIS A 4 -42.61 -15.63 -9.66
CA HIS A 4 -41.50 -15.49 -10.61
C HIS A 4 -42.02 -14.81 -11.89
N ARG A 5 -41.24 -13.89 -12.45
CA ARG A 5 -41.34 -13.50 -13.87
C ARG A 5 -39.96 -13.44 -14.49
N SER A 6 -39.68 -14.49 -15.24
CA SER A 6 -38.57 -14.65 -16.17
C SER A 6 -38.59 -13.55 -17.24
N ALA A 7 -37.41 -13.05 -17.60
CA ALA A 7 -37.16 -12.47 -18.91
C ALA A 7 -35.86 -13.09 -19.45
N LEU A 8 -36.02 -14.14 -20.27
CA LEU A 8 -35.00 -14.57 -21.22
C LEU A 8 -34.83 -13.45 -22.25
N LEU A 9 -33.60 -12.99 -22.47
CA LEU A 9 -33.20 -12.40 -23.73
C LEU A 9 -32.05 -13.22 -24.30
N LEU A 10 -32.35 -13.82 -25.45
CA LEU A 10 -31.42 -14.48 -26.35
C LEU A 10 -30.43 -13.45 -26.89
N GLY A 11 -29.14 -13.69 -26.69
CA GLY A 11 -28.04 -12.93 -27.27
C GLY A 11 -26.92 -13.88 -27.66
N THR A 12 -26.48 -13.80 -28.91
CA THR A 12 -25.81 -14.81 -29.70
C THR A 12 -24.36 -15.14 -29.33
N LEU A 13 -24.01 -16.39 -29.66
CA LEU A 13 -22.72 -17.05 -29.72
C LEU A 13 -21.61 -16.22 -30.40
N ALA A 14 -20.43 -16.15 -29.79
CA ALA A 14 -19.17 -15.99 -30.52
C ALA A 14 -18.08 -16.84 -29.84
N LEU A 15 -17.74 -17.96 -30.48
CA LEU A 15 -16.51 -18.70 -30.23
C LEU A 15 -15.37 -17.97 -30.96
N ALA A 16 -14.39 -17.47 -30.23
CA ALA A 16 -13.06 -17.17 -30.78
C ALA A 16 -12.03 -17.82 -29.86
N ALA A 17 -11.35 -18.83 -30.40
CA ALA A 17 -10.18 -19.45 -29.81
C ALA A 17 -8.96 -18.54 -29.99
N GLY A 18 -8.10 -18.47 -28.98
CA GLY A 18 -6.79 -17.82 -29.09
C GLY A 18 -6.36 -17.16 -27.78
N GLY A 19 -5.69 -17.93 -26.93
CA GLY A 19 -5.19 -17.46 -25.65
C GLY A 19 -4.14 -16.35 -25.79
N VAL A 20 -4.24 -15.35 -24.92
CA VAL A 20 -3.10 -14.63 -24.36
C VAL A 20 -3.30 -14.52 -22.86
N LEU A 21 -2.18 -14.61 -22.16
CA LEU A 21 -2.03 -14.93 -20.75
C LEU A 21 -2.86 -14.06 -19.82
N ALA A 22 -3.44 -14.73 -18.83
CA ALA A 22 -4.06 -14.14 -17.65
C ALA A 22 -3.15 -13.09 -17.00
N GLY A 23 -3.48 -11.81 -17.17
CA GLY A 23 -3.21 -10.82 -16.15
C GLY A 23 -4.26 -11.00 -15.06
N ALA A 24 -4.02 -11.92 -14.12
CA ALA A 24 -4.80 -11.92 -12.89
C ALA A 24 -4.63 -10.53 -12.25
N PRO A 25 -5.69 -9.79 -11.91
CA PRO A 25 -5.54 -8.68 -10.99
C PRO A 25 -4.95 -9.31 -9.72
N SER A 26 -3.74 -8.90 -9.35
CA SER A 26 -3.12 -9.28 -8.10
C SER A 26 -4.03 -8.83 -6.97
N ALA A 27 -4.89 -9.73 -6.52
CA ALA A 27 -5.66 -9.64 -5.29
C ALA A 27 -4.65 -9.71 -4.14
N GLY A 28 -4.04 -8.57 -3.82
CA GLY A 28 -2.99 -8.50 -2.80
C GLY A 28 -2.69 -7.11 -2.26
N ALA A 29 -3.49 -6.08 -2.59
CA ALA A 29 -3.27 -4.73 -2.07
C ALA A 29 -4.30 -4.30 -1.01
N THR A 30 -5.45 -4.98 -0.88
CA THR A 30 -6.58 -4.45 -0.10
C THR A 30 -6.60 -4.77 1.39
N ALA A 31 -5.65 -5.53 1.92
CA ALA A 31 -5.64 -5.86 3.35
C ALA A 31 -5.01 -4.76 4.23
N ALA A 32 -4.25 -3.84 3.65
CA ALA A 32 -3.59 -2.77 4.39
C ALA A 32 -4.33 -1.40 4.33
N GLU A 33 -5.27 -1.27 3.39
CA GLU A 33 -5.78 0.04 2.96
C GLU A 33 -6.82 0.66 3.92
N SER A 34 -7.47 -0.11 4.81
CA SER A 34 -8.55 0.45 5.66
C SER A 34 -8.07 1.30 6.85
N ASN A 35 -6.88 1.02 7.41
CA ASN A 35 -6.42 1.67 8.63
C ASN A 35 -5.64 2.98 8.36
N CYS A 36 -4.99 3.06 7.20
CA CYS A 36 -4.21 4.21 6.78
C CYS A 36 -4.70 4.62 5.38
N ASN A 37 -5.56 5.64 5.31
CA ASN A 37 -6.17 6.11 4.07
C ASN A 37 -6.08 7.65 3.96
N TYR A 38 -4.85 8.17 3.95
CA TYR A 38 -4.57 9.59 3.75
C TYR A 38 -4.37 9.93 2.26
N ILE A 39 -3.95 8.96 1.45
CA ILE A 39 -3.72 9.13 0.01
C ILE A 39 -4.30 7.93 -0.75
N PRO A 40 -4.71 8.09 -2.01
CA PRO A 40 -5.09 6.94 -2.83
C PRO A 40 -3.85 6.09 -3.18
N ASP A 41 -4.05 4.78 -3.33
CA ASP A 41 -2.96 3.84 -3.62
C ASP A 41 -2.19 4.13 -4.92
N SER A 42 -2.82 4.85 -5.84
CA SER A 42 -2.22 5.29 -7.10
C SER A 42 -1.27 6.48 -6.96
N ALA A 43 -1.30 7.25 -5.86
CA ALA A 43 -0.54 8.50 -5.75
C ALA A 43 0.91 8.31 -5.31
N ARG A 44 1.17 7.34 -4.41
CA ARG A 44 2.45 7.01 -3.71
C ARG A 44 3.69 7.73 -4.25
N PRO A 45 3.84 9.05 -3.98
CA PRO A 45 4.92 9.85 -4.55
C PRO A 45 6.18 9.68 -3.71
N GLU A 46 7.30 10.17 -4.22
CA GLU A 46 8.50 10.26 -3.38
C GLU A 46 8.25 11.19 -2.18
N VAL A 47 8.66 10.76 -0.99
CA VAL A 47 8.58 11.55 0.25
C VAL A 47 9.97 11.68 0.86
N ASN A 48 10.39 12.91 1.08
CA ASN A 48 11.71 13.35 1.51
C ASN A 48 11.65 14.12 2.83
N ARG A 49 12.77 14.16 3.56
CA ARG A 49 12.87 14.90 4.82
C ARG A 49 12.49 16.38 4.59
N GLY A 50 11.63 16.90 5.45
CA GLY A 50 11.09 18.27 5.34
C GLY A 50 9.77 18.36 4.58
N ASP A 51 9.37 17.32 3.84
CA ASP A 51 8.05 17.27 3.22
C ASP A 51 6.93 17.30 4.25
N LYS A 52 5.76 17.75 3.80
CA LYS A 52 4.56 17.88 4.62
C LYS A 52 3.32 17.36 3.91
N GLY A 53 2.29 17.03 4.68
CA GLY A 53 0.94 16.72 4.21
C GLY A 53 0.61 15.23 4.18
N ASP A 54 -0.43 14.87 3.42
CA ASP A 54 -1.08 13.56 3.51
C ASP A 54 -0.17 12.40 3.10
N ASN A 55 0.78 12.61 2.18
CA ASN A 55 1.77 11.59 1.83
C ASN A 55 2.60 11.18 3.05
N VAL A 56 3.01 12.16 3.87
CA VAL A 56 3.77 11.91 5.09
C VAL A 56 2.89 11.23 6.15
N ARG A 57 1.62 11.67 6.29
CA ARG A 57 0.65 11.03 7.20
C ARG A 57 0.46 9.56 6.87
N GLN A 58 0.37 9.23 5.58
CA GLN A 58 0.29 7.86 5.12
C GLN A 58 1.50 7.05 5.59
N VAL A 59 2.72 7.56 5.39
CA VAL A 59 3.95 6.89 5.84
C VAL A 59 3.95 6.69 7.36
N GLN A 60 3.67 7.74 8.13
CA GLN A 60 3.65 7.70 9.60
C GLN A 60 2.65 6.65 10.11
N CYS A 61 1.44 6.63 9.55
CA CYS A 61 0.41 5.65 9.89
C CYS A 61 0.86 4.22 9.56
N LEU A 62 1.39 3.99 8.36
CA LEU A 62 1.85 2.66 7.96
C LEU A 62 2.98 2.14 8.84
N ILE A 63 3.92 3.01 9.25
CA ILE A 63 4.97 2.62 10.20
C ILE A 63 4.36 2.15 11.52
N ASN A 64 3.39 2.89 12.06
CA ASN A 64 2.75 2.58 13.34
C ASN A 64 1.95 1.26 13.31
N PHE A 65 1.30 0.94 12.20
CA PHE A 65 0.37 -0.20 12.13
C PHE A 65 0.94 -1.45 11.47
N TYR A 66 1.93 -1.32 10.60
CA TYR A 66 2.44 -2.42 9.78
C TYR A 66 3.89 -2.78 10.08
N SER A 67 4.61 -2.00 10.89
CA SER A 67 6.01 -2.28 11.21
C SER A 67 6.24 -2.48 12.71
N LYS A 68 7.18 -3.34 13.08
CA LYS A 68 7.62 -3.54 14.48
C LYS A 68 8.46 -2.37 15.02
N TYR A 69 8.39 -1.19 14.41
CA TYR A 69 9.09 -0.02 14.93
C TYR A 69 8.57 0.28 16.35
N PRO A 70 9.43 0.28 17.37
CA PRO A 70 8.98 0.21 18.76
C PRO A 70 8.45 1.55 19.29
N THR A 71 8.60 2.64 18.54
CA THR A 71 8.22 3.98 18.96
C THR A 71 7.06 4.48 18.12
N TYR A 72 5.98 4.89 18.78
CA TYR A 72 4.85 5.50 18.10
C TYR A 72 5.25 6.86 17.49
N ILE A 73 4.85 7.09 16.24
CA ILE A 73 5.09 8.33 15.50
C ILE A 73 3.78 9.10 15.40
N ASP A 74 3.80 10.38 15.76
CA ASP A 74 2.65 11.27 15.58
C ASP A 74 2.27 11.35 14.09
N VAL A 75 0.99 11.16 13.76
CA VAL A 75 0.48 11.26 12.37
C VAL A 75 0.12 12.70 12.04
N ASP A 76 1.11 13.59 12.19
CA ASP A 76 0.96 15.04 12.01
C ASP A 76 1.09 15.48 10.54
N GLY A 77 1.73 14.65 9.72
CA GLY A 77 2.07 14.94 8.33
C GLY A 77 3.35 15.74 8.17
N ASP A 78 4.19 15.84 9.19
CA ASP A 78 5.49 16.50 9.12
C ASP A 78 6.62 15.47 9.06
N TYR A 79 7.42 15.50 7.99
CA TYR A 79 8.57 14.63 7.90
C TYR A 79 9.74 15.22 8.72
N GLY A 80 9.62 15.07 10.04
CA GLY A 80 10.64 15.40 11.04
C GLY A 80 11.51 14.22 11.48
N GLN A 81 12.23 14.41 12.59
CA GLN A 81 13.22 13.44 13.08
C GLN A 81 12.60 12.09 13.48
N LYS A 82 11.42 12.10 14.11
CA LYS A 82 10.72 10.86 14.51
C LYS A 82 10.32 10.03 13.28
N THR A 83 9.76 10.68 12.26
CA THR A 83 9.40 10.05 10.98
C THR A 83 10.64 9.49 10.28
N ALA A 84 11.76 10.22 10.29
CA ALA A 84 13.01 9.74 9.73
C ALA A 84 13.48 8.43 10.39
N ALA A 85 13.47 8.37 11.72
CA ALA A 85 13.87 7.17 12.45
C ALA A 85 13.01 5.95 12.10
N GLY A 86 11.69 6.14 11.97
CA GLY A 86 10.77 5.09 11.53
C GLY A 86 11.02 4.62 10.10
N ILE A 87 11.26 5.55 9.16
CA ILE A 87 11.57 5.21 7.77
C ILE A 87 12.89 4.45 7.69
N TYR A 88 13.94 4.91 8.37
CA TYR A 88 15.21 4.18 8.43
C TYR A 88 15.04 2.77 8.99
N TYR A 89 14.25 2.60 10.06
CA TYR A 89 13.94 1.27 10.58
C TYR A 89 13.28 0.37 9.53
N VAL A 90 12.24 0.88 8.85
CA VAL A 90 11.53 0.12 7.81
C VAL A 90 12.51 -0.27 6.70
N GLN A 91 13.33 0.64 6.21
CA GLN A 91 14.30 0.38 5.15
C GLN A 91 15.36 -0.63 5.56
N THR A 92 15.96 -0.47 6.75
CA THR A 92 16.99 -1.39 7.26
C THR A 92 16.42 -2.79 7.52
N CYS A 93 15.28 -2.90 8.20
CA CYS A 93 14.69 -4.20 8.52
C CYS A 93 14.26 -4.93 7.24
N ASN A 94 13.65 -4.20 6.30
CA ASN A 94 13.14 -4.79 5.07
C ASN A 94 14.19 -4.96 3.97
N GLY A 95 15.34 -4.29 4.03
CA GLY A 95 16.35 -4.30 2.97
C GLY A 95 15.81 -3.76 1.65
N THR A 96 15.51 -2.46 1.58
CA THR A 96 14.99 -1.76 0.40
C THR A 96 16.05 -1.58 -0.69
N THR A 97 15.60 -1.54 -1.95
CA THR A 97 16.46 -1.21 -3.11
C THR A 97 16.81 0.27 -3.04
N GLY A 98 18.04 0.59 -2.65
CA GLY A 98 18.49 1.95 -2.26
C GLY A 98 19.13 1.98 -0.88
N GLY A 99 18.90 0.95 -0.06
CA GLY A 99 19.37 0.91 1.32
C GLY A 99 18.52 1.77 2.24
N ALA A 100 19.11 2.13 3.38
CA ALA A 100 18.50 2.99 4.37
C ALA A 100 18.96 4.44 4.12
N ASP A 101 18.27 5.12 3.21
CA ASP A 101 18.58 6.49 2.74
C ASP A 101 17.62 7.56 3.30
N GLY A 102 16.51 7.15 3.92
CA GLY A 102 15.46 8.04 4.41
C GLY A 102 14.50 8.53 3.33
N ILE A 103 14.60 8.05 2.09
CA ILE A 103 13.72 8.44 0.98
C ILE A 103 12.62 7.40 0.80
N VAL A 104 11.36 7.83 0.82
CA VAL A 104 10.23 6.93 0.57
C VAL A 104 9.97 6.84 -0.93
N GLY A 105 10.81 6.07 -1.62
CA GLY A 105 10.61 5.70 -3.02
C GLY A 105 9.75 4.43 -3.20
N PRO A 106 9.57 3.94 -4.44
CA PRO A 106 8.71 2.78 -4.73
C PRO A 106 9.02 1.51 -3.92
N SER A 107 10.31 1.24 -3.67
CA SER A 107 10.73 0.09 -2.84
C SER A 107 10.30 0.25 -1.38
N THR A 108 10.49 1.44 -0.80
CA THR A 108 10.07 1.75 0.57
C THR A 108 8.55 1.70 0.69
N TRP A 109 7.80 2.28 -0.25
CA TRP A 109 6.34 2.18 -0.30
C TRP A 109 5.85 0.74 -0.29
N SER A 110 6.42 -0.12 -1.14
CA SER A 110 6.07 -1.55 -1.15
C SER A 110 6.25 -2.19 0.22
N ARG A 111 7.29 -1.82 0.97
CA ARG A 111 7.57 -2.38 2.30
C ARG A 111 6.79 -1.77 3.45
N LEU A 112 6.27 -0.55 3.30
CA LEU A 112 5.33 0.02 4.25
C LEU A 112 3.98 -0.72 4.22
N TYR A 113 3.52 -1.13 3.03
CA TYR A 113 2.27 -1.89 2.87
C TYR A 113 2.47 -3.41 3.03
N SER A 114 3.64 -3.93 2.67
CA SER A 114 3.97 -5.37 2.74
C SER A 114 5.38 -5.60 3.30
N PRO A 115 5.56 -5.39 4.61
CA PRO A 115 6.84 -5.65 5.26
C PRO A 115 7.16 -7.15 5.27
N LYS A 116 8.46 -7.48 5.34
CA LYS A 116 8.92 -8.84 5.63
C LYS A 116 8.33 -9.30 6.96
N ALA A 117 7.98 -10.58 7.08
CA ALA A 117 7.36 -11.13 8.29
C ALA A 117 8.16 -10.84 9.59
N ALA A 118 9.50 -10.81 9.51
CA ALA A 118 10.34 -10.45 10.65
C ALA A 118 10.14 -9.00 11.15
N CYS A 119 9.73 -8.11 10.24
CA CYS A 119 9.60 -6.66 10.42
C CYS A 119 8.14 -6.18 10.57
N ALA A 120 7.17 -7.04 10.28
CA ALA A 120 5.75 -6.73 10.34
C ALA A 120 5.18 -6.91 11.75
N LEU A 121 4.24 -6.04 12.17
CA LEU A 121 3.50 -6.21 13.43
C LEU A 121 2.61 -7.45 13.43
#